data_AF-A0A1H5LTE0-F1
#
_entry.id   AF-A0A1H5LTE0-F1
#
_cell.length_a   1.000
_cell.length_b   1.000
_cell.length_c   1.000
_cell.angle_alpha   90.00
_cell.angle_beta   90.00
_cell.angle_gamma   90.00
#
_symmetry.space_group_name_H-M   'P 1'
#
loop_
_entity.id
_entity.type
_entity.pdbx_description
1 polymer ?
#
loop_
_entity_poly.entity_id
_entity_poly.type
_entity_poly.pdbx_seq_one_letter_code
_entity_poly.pdbx_strand_id
1 'polypeptide(L)'
;MGRKPSEDLSCLPSYHSRMVVTDAPSDALVPRWSGDVDVARWAIGQGYGDRTYPFNRDGLTQFKTEFPTERSGLYLFECTNHDIYIGIAKDVAQRLPHHLKKHPDVQVFRFLPHPGGEPERRKVERQLVRDAQLAGLIVRNREHASGHVGPSTLDALITEDEQHAWLLDPIGLNALDQSPLIELDPSQLAAHDGDFRRLQEHPRYTEIVEALGVYAAQCIPLPRRTEATFWTVSCFPSSNRRRIFCVSMAALETFYIAASDETDTIGAAFFVDKRHLPTGRWGRALLAARGVMFDDDYTHKSGGAFEQCLYIDDIRHLRSGLKSKHVRAAAAAFNLDLMRKRQSAYKPSHCRQLAATALETTGP
;
A
#
# COMPACT_ATOMS: atom_id res chain seq x y z
N MET A 1 49.97 -4.88 59.29
CA MET A 1 49.99 -3.68 60.15
C MET A 1 49.30 -2.55 59.39
N GLY A 2 48.34 -1.86 60.04
CA GLY A 2 47.59 -0.71 59.49
C GLY A 2 46.27 -1.12 58.78
N ARG A 3 45.16 -1.32 59.50
CA ARG A 3 44.13 -0.34 59.96
C ARG A 3 43.38 0.39 58.83
N LYS A 4 42.09 0.06 58.70
CA LYS A 4 41.01 0.76 57.96
C LYS A 4 40.72 2.17 58.54
N PRO A 5 39.98 3.03 57.82
CA PRO A 5 38.52 3.17 58.06
C PRO A 5 37.73 3.14 56.73
N SER A 6 36.67 2.34 56.57
CA SER A 6 35.28 2.54 57.03
C SER A 6 34.57 3.71 56.33
N GLU A 7 33.86 3.41 55.26
CA GLU A 7 32.67 4.16 54.87
C GLU A 7 31.46 3.24 54.96
N ASP A 8 30.44 3.80 55.60
CA ASP A 8 29.21 3.20 56.08
C ASP A 8 28.38 2.56 54.95
N LEU A 9 28.14 1.26 55.10
CA LEU A 9 27.03 0.56 54.50
C LEU A 9 26.15 0.05 55.65
N SER A 10 25.20 0.87 56.07
CA SER A 10 24.06 0.37 56.83
C SER A 10 22.77 1.12 56.48
N CYS A 11 21.81 0.30 56.04
CA CYS A 11 20.37 0.43 56.23
C CYS A 11 19.65 1.64 55.62
N LEU A 12 18.81 1.38 54.60
CA LEU A 12 17.33 1.40 54.71
C LEU A 12 16.71 0.85 53.38
N PRO A 13 15.42 0.46 53.36
CA PRO A 13 14.98 -0.86 52.91
C PRO A 13 14.67 -1.00 51.41
N SER A 14 14.88 -2.21 50.88
CA SER A 14 14.32 -2.64 49.60
C SER A 14 12.79 -2.70 49.66
N TYR A 15 12.13 -1.60 49.32
CA TYR A 15 10.73 -1.67 48.91
C TYR A 15 10.66 -2.22 47.48
N HIS A 16 10.60 -3.55 47.38
CA HIS A 16 9.92 -4.21 46.27
C HIS A 16 8.42 -3.89 46.38
N SER A 17 8.03 -2.69 45.96
CA SER A 17 6.70 -2.49 45.40
C SER A 17 6.81 -2.76 43.92
N ARG A 18 6.44 -3.99 43.53
CA ARG A 18 5.86 -4.22 42.21
C ARG A 18 4.80 -3.15 42.04
N MET A 19 5.07 -2.13 41.21
CA MET A 19 3.99 -1.43 40.54
C MET A 19 3.31 -2.52 39.72
N VAL A 20 2.22 -3.07 40.26
CA VAL A 20 1.17 -3.63 39.46
C VAL A 20 0.69 -2.46 38.63
N VAL A 21 1.26 -2.33 37.42
CA VAL A 21 0.63 -1.56 36.36
C VAL A 21 -0.66 -2.31 36.08
N THR A 22 -1.73 -1.90 36.75
CA THR A 22 -3.09 -2.24 36.35
C THR A 22 -3.33 -1.50 35.03
N ASP A 23 -2.92 -2.10 33.92
CA ASP A 23 -3.31 -1.68 32.57
C ASP A 23 -4.80 -1.99 32.39
N ALA A 24 -5.66 -1.15 32.97
CA ALA A 24 -7.04 -1.02 32.51
C ALA A 24 -7.02 0.01 31.36
N PRO A 25 -7.39 -0.38 30.13
CA PRO A 25 -7.43 0.55 29.01
C PRO A 25 -8.50 1.63 29.24
N SER A 26 -8.25 2.84 28.75
CA SER A 26 -9.22 3.95 28.82
C SER A 26 -10.52 3.58 28.10
N ASP A 27 -11.53 3.18 28.85
CA ASP A 27 -12.93 2.87 28.46
C ASP A 27 -13.76 4.13 28.09
N ALA A 28 -13.11 5.28 27.88
CA ALA A 28 -13.79 6.58 27.77
C ALA A 28 -14.42 6.80 26.39
N LEU A 29 -15.65 6.29 26.24
CA LEU A 29 -16.54 6.67 25.13
C LEU A 29 -16.89 8.15 25.22
N VAL A 30 -17.02 8.81 24.06
CA VAL A 30 -17.42 10.22 23.99
C VAL A 30 -18.89 10.33 24.39
N PRO A 31 -19.24 11.10 25.45
CA PRO A 31 -20.62 11.26 25.86
C PRO A 31 -21.47 11.85 24.74
N ARG A 32 -22.67 11.27 24.51
CA ARG A 32 -23.62 11.67 23.45
C ARG A 32 -23.10 11.52 22.02
N TRP A 33 -22.02 10.79 21.81
CA TRP A 33 -21.64 10.39 20.46
C TRP A 33 -22.69 9.45 19.86
N SER A 34 -22.97 9.62 18.58
CA SER A 34 -23.88 8.78 17.80
C SER A 34 -23.18 8.34 16.53
N GLY A 35 -23.41 7.10 16.12
CA GLY A 35 -22.84 6.57 14.87
C GLY A 35 -23.34 7.32 13.64
N ASP A 36 -22.50 7.35 12.61
CA ASP A 36 -22.82 7.95 11.32
C ASP A 36 -23.89 7.14 10.57
N VAL A 37 -24.84 7.85 9.97
CA VAL A 37 -25.99 7.23 9.30
C VAL A 37 -25.57 6.50 8.03
N ASP A 38 -24.59 7.01 7.29
CA ASP A 38 -24.10 6.40 6.07
C ASP A 38 -23.23 5.18 6.39
N VAL A 39 -22.43 5.22 7.45
CA VAL A 39 -21.72 4.04 7.99
C VAL A 39 -22.71 2.95 8.41
N ALA A 40 -23.75 3.31 9.17
CA ALA A 40 -24.77 2.37 9.61
C ALA A 40 -25.51 1.75 8.41
N ARG A 41 -25.99 2.57 7.47
CA ARG A 41 -26.70 2.11 6.27
C ARG A 41 -25.83 1.18 5.44
N TRP A 42 -24.56 1.54 5.23
CA TRP A 42 -23.62 0.70 4.49
C TRP A 42 -23.37 -0.62 5.21
N ALA A 43 -23.08 -0.60 6.52
CA ALA A 43 -22.80 -1.81 7.28
C ALA A 43 -23.99 -2.80 7.29
N ILE A 44 -25.22 -2.28 7.42
CA ILE A 44 -26.44 -3.08 7.33
C ILE A 44 -26.58 -3.69 5.93
N GLY A 45 -26.36 -2.90 4.87
CA GLY A 45 -26.36 -3.38 3.49
C GLY A 45 -25.33 -4.47 3.19
N GLN A 46 -24.24 -4.52 3.97
CA GLN A 46 -23.21 -5.56 3.90
C GLN A 46 -23.43 -6.75 4.85
N GLY A 47 -24.54 -6.76 5.60
CA GLY A 47 -24.94 -7.88 6.44
C GLY A 47 -24.49 -7.84 7.91
N TYR A 48 -23.83 -6.77 8.38
CA TYR A 48 -23.46 -6.63 9.80
C TYR A 48 -24.67 -6.51 10.76
N GLY A 49 -25.87 -6.30 10.22
CA GLY A 49 -27.09 -6.10 10.98
C GLY A 49 -27.15 -4.78 11.74
N ASP A 50 -28.29 -4.54 12.39
CA ASP A 50 -28.57 -3.29 13.10
C ASP A 50 -27.81 -3.18 14.43
N ARG A 51 -27.42 -4.32 15.00
CA ARG A 51 -26.82 -4.43 16.34
C ARG A 51 -25.43 -3.76 16.38
N THR A 52 -25.28 -2.82 17.31
CA THR A 52 -24.00 -2.20 17.67
C THR A 52 -23.67 -2.45 19.13
N TYR A 53 -22.38 -2.61 19.42
CA TYR A 53 -21.86 -2.71 20.78
C TYR A 53 -20.96 -1.51 21.06
N PRO A 54 -21.08 -0.90 22.25
CA PRO A 54 -20.09 0.08 22.70
C PRO A 54 -18.70 -0.56 22.73
N PHE A 55 -17.67 0.18 22.32
CA PHE A 55 -16.28 -0.30 22.37
C PHE A 55 -15.68 -0.10 23.77
N ASN A 56 -16.24 -0.80 24.75
CA ASN A 56 -15.79 -0.79 26.14
C ASN A 56 -16.04 -2.16 26.78
N ARG A 57 -15.69 -2.29 28.06
CA ARG A 57 -15.90 -3.53 28.82
C ARG A 57 -17.36 -4.04 28.79
N ASP A 58 -18.33 -3.14 28.88
CA ASP A 58 -19.75 -3.50 28.93
C ASP A 58 -20.23 -4.02 27.57
N GLY A 59 -19.88 -3.34 26.47
CA GLY A 59 -20.22 -3.79 25.12
C GLY A 59 -19.55 -5.11 24.75
N LEU A 60 -18.30 -5.34 25.18
CA LEU A 60 -17.64 -6.64 25.02
C LEU A 60 -18.33 -7.75 25.85
N THR A 61 -18.87 -7.40 27.02
CA THR A 61 -19.60 -8.36 27.87
C THR A 61 -20.93 -8.72 27.21
N GLN A 62 -21.69 -7.73 26.75
CA GLN A 62 -22.92 -7.94 25.98
C GLN A 62 -22.67 -8.80 24.73
N PHE A 63 -21.60 -8.50 23.98
CA PHE A 63 -21.20 -9.27 22.82
C PHE A 63 -20.92 -10.74 23.15
N LYS A 64 -20.20 -11.03 24.25
CA LYS A 64 -19.93 -12.41 24.69
C LYS A 64 -21.19 -13.15 25.14
N THR A 65 -22.17 -12.45 25.69
CA THR A 65 -23.47 -13.02 26.07
C THR A 65 -24.29 -13.40 24.84
N GLU A 66 -24.30 -12.55 23.82
CA GLU A 66 -25.04 -12.78 22.57
C GLU A 66 -24.35 -13.83 21.68
N PHE A 67 -23.01 -13.86 21.70
CA PHE A 67 -22.17 -14.83 20.98
C PHE A 67 -21.29 -15.64 21.94
N PRO A 68 -21.86 -16.63 22.65
CA PRO A 68 -21.12 -17.42 23.63
C PRO A 68 -20.01 -18.27 22.98
N THR A 69 -20.25 -18.75 21.76
CA THR A 69 -19.35 -19.66 21.02
C THR A 69 -19.04 -19.21 19.59
N GLU A 70 -20.00 -18.61 18.88
CA GLU A 70 -19.88 -18.22 17.47
C GLU A 70 -19.24 -16.83 17.27
N ARG A 71 -18.00 -16.66 17.76
CA ARG A 71 -17.27 -15.38 17.70
C ARG A 71 -16.27 -15.27 16.55
N SER A 72 -16.29 -16.24 15.65
CA SER A 72 -15.43 -16.26 14.47
C SER A 72 -16.12 -15.50 13.33
N GLY A 73 -15.44 -14.50 12.78
CA GLY A 73 -16.07 -13.68 11.74
C GLY A 73 -15.33 -12.38 11.44
N LEU A 74 -16.11 -11.41 11.00
CA LEU A 74 -15.66 -10.06 10.68
C LEU A 74 -16.22 -9.06 11.68
N TYR A 75 -15.46 -8.03 11.99
CA TYR A 75 -15.91 -6.90 12.81
C TYR A 75 -15.68 -5.60 12.08
N LEU A 76 -16.55 -4.63 12.31
CA LEU A 76 -16.38 -3.25 11.90
C LEU A 76 -16.37 -2.41 13.16
N PHE A 77 -15.40 -1.52 13.34
CA PHE A 77 -15.49 -0.50 14.37
C PHE A 77 -15.48 0.90 13.79
N GLU A 78 -16.13 1.83 14.49
CA GLU A 78 -16.27 3.23 14.11
C GLU A 78 -15.63 4.13 15.17
N CYS A 79 -14.84 5.10 14.72
CA CYS A 79 -14.08 6.00 15.57
C CYS A 79 -14.82 7.32 15.79
N THR A 80 -14.31 8.17 16.68
CA THR A 80 -14.93 9.48 17.01
C THR A 80 -15.21 10.34 15.77
N ASN A 81 -14.35 10.29 14.76
CA ASN A 81 -14.48 11.03 13.50
C ASN A 81 -15.21 10.25 12.39
N HIS A 82 -15.89 9.16 12.73
CA HIS A 82 -16.63 8.28 11.80
C HIS A 82 -15.76 7.50 10.81
N ASP A 83 -14.44 7.53 10.96
CA ASP A 83 -13.56 6.59 10.28
C ASP A 83 -13.88 5.16 10.74
N ILE A 84 -13.87 4.23 9.80
CA ILE A 84 -14.12 2.82 10.08
C ILE A 84 -12.87 1.95 9.93
N TYR A 85 -12.87 0.81 10.62
CA TYR A 85 -11.93 -0.27 10.39
C TYR A 85 -12.70 -1.58 10.28
N ILE A 86 -12.29 -2.41 9.32
CA ILE A 86 -12.90 -3.72 9.09
C ILE A 86 -11.82 -4.78 9.35
N GLY A 87 -12.10 -5.76 10.18
CA GLY A 87 -11.12 -6.80 10.51
C GLY A 87 -11.72 -8.18 10.61
N ILE A 88 -10.85 -9.19 10.66
CA ILE A 88 -11.21 -10.59 10.84
C ILE A 88 -10.65 -11.16 12.15
N ALA A 89 -11.34 -12.13 12.73
CA ALA A 89 -10.82 -12.89 13.87
C ALA A 89 -11.43 -14.30 13.95
N LYS A 90 -10.69 -15.23 14.56
CA LYS A 90 -11.24 -16.52 15.03
C LYS A 90 -12.09 -16.33 16.29
N ASP A 91 -11.75 -15.33 17.10
CA ASP A 91 -12.54 -14.85 18.23
C ASP A 91 -12.45 -13.32 18.29
N VAL A 92 -13.52 -12.65 17.87
CA VAL A 92 -13.60 -11.18 17.85
C VAL A 92 -13.48 -10.59 19.26
N ALA A 93 -14.02 -11.23 20.28
CA ALA A 93 -13.95 -10.71 21.65
C ALA A 93 -12.51 -10.73 22.20
N GLN A 94 -11.68 -11.68 21.77
CA GLN A 94 -10.26 -11.69 22.08
C GLN A 94 -9.48 -10.68 21.24
N ARG A 95 -9.88 -10.46 19.98
CA ARG A 95 -9.15 -9.59 19.06
C ARG A 95 -9.34 -8.11 19.34
N LEU A 96 -10.58 -7.66 19.58
CA LEU A 96 -10.92 -6.23 19.71
C LEU A 96 -10.06 -5.46 20.74
N PRO A 97 -9.78 -5.97 21.96
CA PRO A 97 -8.95 -5.26 22.93
C PRO A 97 -7.55 -4.89 22.42
N HIS A 98 -6.98 -5.68 21.49
CA HIS A 98 -5.67 -5.39 20.91
C HIS A 98 -5.67 -4.12 20.03
N HIS A 99 -6.84 -3.69 19.54
CA HIS A 99 -6.95 -2.50 18.69
C HIS A 99 -6.91 -1.20 19.49
N LEU A 100 -7.24 -1.19 20.78
CA LEU A 100 -7.30 0.02 21.62
C LEU A 100 -5.97 0.76 21.67
N LYS A 101 -4.84 0.03 21.65
CA LYS A 101 -3.51 0.66 21.66
C LYS A 101 -3.26 1.50 20.40
N LYS A 102 -3.84 1.09 19.27
CA LYS A 102 -3.63 1.74 17.96
C LYS A 102 -4.76 2.70 17.60
N HIS A 103 -5.96 2.43 18.10
CA HIS A 103 -7.19 3.18 17.84
C HIS A 103 -7.87 3.44 19.19
N PRO A 104 -7.35 4.39 19.98
CA PRO A 104 -7.93 4.72 21.30
C PRO A 104 -9.24 5.51 21.20
N ASP A 105 -9.60 5.99 20.02
CA ASP A 105 -10.76 6.83 19.71
C ASP A 105 -11.98 6.03 19.23
N VAL A 106 -11.95 4.70 19.33
CA VAL A 106 -13.05 3.84 18.87
C VAL A 106 -14.26 3.96 19.79
N GLN A 107 -15.45 4.10 19.19
CA GLN A 107 -16.70 4.33 19.93
C GLN A 107 -17.59 3.10 19.97
N VAL A 108 -17.79 2.44 18.82
CA VAL A 108 -18.67 1.28 18.69
C VAL A 108 -18.09 0.24 17.75
N PHE A 109 -18.58 -0.99 17.84
CA PHE A 109 -18.35 -2.02 16.84
C PHE A 109 -19.60 -2.81 16.47
N ARG A 110 -19.56 -3.41 15.28
CA ARG A 110 -20.53 -4.35 14.73
C ARG A 110 -19.84 -5.67 14.43
N PHE A 111 -20.61 -6.76 14.40
CA PHE A 111 -20.10 -8.10 14.14
C PHE A 111 -20.89 -8.79 13.04
N LEU A 112 -20.17 -9.43 12.12
CA LEU A 112 -20.70 -10.28 11.06
C LEU A 112 -20.14 -11.70 11.27
N PRO A 113 -20.95 -12.65 11.76
CA PRO A 113 -20.53 -14.04 11.91
C PRO A 113 -20.07 -14.62 10.57
N HIS A 114 -18.91 -15.28 10.55
CA HIS A 114 -18.42 -15.96 9.37
C HIS A 114 -17.55 -17.18 9.74
N PRO A 115 -18.12 -18.40 9.68
CA PRO A 115 -17.47 -19.61 10.17
C PRO A 115 -16.36 -20.14 9.23
N GLY A 116 -16.20 -19.55 8.04
CA GLY A 116 -15.24 -19.97 7.00
C GLY A 116 -13.77 -20.02 7.45
N GLY A 117 -12.87 -20.47 6.59
CA GLY A 117 -11.44 -20.45 6.88
C GLY A 117 -10.89 -19.01 6.98
N GLU A 118 -9.68 -18.84 7.54
CA GLU A 118 -8.99 -17.53 7.47
C GLU A 118 -8.81 -17.02 6.02
N PRO A 119 -8.47 -17.86 5.01
CA PRO A 119 -8.39 -17.40 3.62
C PRO A 119 -9.71 -16.84 3.08
N GLU A 120 -10.84 -17.44 3.47
CA GLU A 120 -12.18 -17.02 3.07
C GLU A 120 -12.56 -15.71 3.78
N ARG A 121 -12.37 -15.62 5.10
CA ARG A 121 -12.55 -14.36 5.85
C ARG A 121 -11.71 -13.23 5.27
N ARG A 122 -10.44 -13.49 4.92
CA ARG A 122 -9.57 -12.48 4.31
C ARG A 122 -10.04 -12.09 2.91
N LYS A 123 -10.75 -12.96 2.18
CA LYS A 123 -11.38 -12.60 0.90
C LYS A 123 -12.57 -11.66 1.13
N VAL A 124 -13.44 -11.98 2.09
CA VAL A 124 -14.60 -11.15 2.45
C VAL A 124 -14.18 -9.80 3.02
N GLU A 125 -13.20 -9.77 3.93
CA GLU A 125 -12.63 -8.54 4.50
C GLU A 125 -12.13 -7.59 3.42
N ARG A 126 -11.37 -8.11 2.45
CA ARG A 126 -10.87 -7.31 1.32
C ARG A 126 -12.01 -6.76 0.49
N GLN A 127 -13.06 -7.54 0.24
CA GLN A 127 -14.23 -7.08 -0.49
C GLN A 127 -14.94 -5.95 0.27
N LEU A 128 -15.20 -6.14 1.56
CA LEU A 128 -15.85 -5.14 2.40
C LEU A 128 -15.05 -3.84 2.53
N VAL A 129 -13.72 -3.93 2.69
CA VAL A 129 -12.85 -2.74 2.68
C VAL A 129 -12.98 -2.01 1.34
N ARG A 130 -12.98 -2.73 0.21
CA ARG A 130 -13.15 -2.10 -1.10
C ARG A 130 -14.52 -1.45 -1.24
N ASP A 131 -15.58 -2.15 -0.86
CA ASP A 131 -16.96 -1.66 -0.99
C ASP A 131 -17.23 -0.46 -0.08
N ALA A 132 -16.61 -0.39 1.09
CA ALA A 132 -16.65 0.77 1.97
C ALA A 132 -16.01 1.99 1.30
N GLN A 133 -14.85 1.81 0.68
CA GLN A 133 -14.17 2.89 -0.03
C GLN A 133 -14.95 3.37 -1.26
N LEU A 134 -15.54 2.45 -2.02
CA LEU A 134 -16.42 2.80 -3.15
C LEU A 134 -17.67 3.55 -2.71
N ALA A 135 -18.18 3.26 -1.51
CA ALA A 135 -19.29 3.98 -0.89
C ALA A 135 -18.89 5.34 -0.30
N GLY A 136 -17.61 5.73 -0.38
CA GLY A 136 -17.11 7.03 0.12
C GLY A 136 -16.76 7.04 1.60
N LEU A 137 -16.75 5.90 2.27
CA LEU A 137 -16.37 5.81 3.69
C LEU A 137 -14.85 5.89 3.86
N ILE A 138 -14.40 6.53 4.94
CA ILE A 138 -12.98 6.60 5.30
C ILE A 138 -12.58 5.33 6.05
N VAL A 139 -11.69 4.52 5.47
CA VAL A 139 -11.31 3.21 6.01
C VAL A 139 -9.86 3.20 6.50
N ARG A 140 -9.62 2.88 7.77
CA ARG A 140 -8.29 2.85 8.43
C ARG A 140 -7.46 1.58 8.12
N ASN A 141 -7.93 0.68 7.26
CA ASN A 141 -7.26 -0.57 6.89
C ASN A 141 -5.96 -0.33 6.11
N ARG A 142 -4.79 -0.30 6.78
CA ARG A 142 -3.49 -0.06 6.13
C ARG A 142 -3.15 -1.03 4.97
N GLU A 143 -3.56 -2.28 5.04
CA GLU A 143 -3.17 -3.30 4.04
C GLU A 143 -4.08 -3.35 2.80
N HIS A 144 -5.30 -2.82 2.89
CA HIS A 144 -6.35 -3.04 1.88
C HIS A 144 -7.05 -1.76 1.41
N ALA A 145 -6.93 -0.66 2.15
CA ALA A 145 -7.45 0.63 1.73
C ALA A 145 -6.56 1.25 0.64
N SER A 146 -7.18 1.84 -0.39
CA SER A 146 -6.56 2.90 -1.20
C SER A 146 -6.39 4.17 -0.36
N GLY A 147 -5.22 4.80 -0.39
CA GLY A 147 -4.94 6.01 0.41
C GLY A 147 -4.31 5.68 1.78
N HIS A 148 -3.00 5.84 1.92
CA HIS A 148 -2.31 5.81 3.20
C HIS A 148 -2.41 7.17 3.91
N VAL A 149 -3.17 7.20 4.99
CA VAL A 149 -3.33 8.37 5.88
C VAL A 149 -2.42 8.21 7.10
N GLY A 150 -1.62 9.24 7.38
CA GLY A 150 -0.73 9.33 8.54
C GLY A 150 0.74 8.99 8.26
N PRO A 151 1.58 8.92 9.31
CA PRO A 151 3.03 8.81 9.17
C PRO A 151 3.47 7.60 8.34
N SER A 152 4.44 7.84 7.47
CA SER A 152 5.05 6.85 6.57
C SER A 152 6.56 6.79 6.79
N THR A 153 7.17 5.62 6.59
CA THR A 153 8.64 5.52 6.54
C THR A 153 9.23 6.21 5.32
N LEU A 154 8.39 6.51 4.31
CA LEU A 154 8.75 7.31 3.14
C LEU A 154 9.10 8.76 3.53
N ASP A 155 8.46 9.28 4.59
CA ASP A 155 8.63 10.67 5.03
C ASP A 155 10.06 10.97 5.51
N ALA A 156 10.83 9.93 5.85
CA ALA A 156 12.25 10.03 6.18
C ALA A 156 13.15 10.25 4.95
N LEU A 157 12.68 9.89 3.75
CA LEU A 157 13.41 10.10 2.49
C LEU A 157 12.88 11.29 1.70
N ILE A 158 11.55 11.47 1.66
CA ILE A 158 10.88 12.56 0.95
C ILE A 158 9.76 13.09 1.85
N THR A 159 9.82 14.35 2.26
CA THR A 159 8.85 14.93 3.20
C THR A 159 7.43 14.97 2.61
N GLU A 160 6.40 15.12 3.44
CA GLU A 160 5.02 15.21 2.93
C GLU A 160 4.87 16.41 1.97
N ASP A 161 5.48 17.55 2.27
CA ASP A 161 5.48 18.73 1.39
C ASP A 161 6.15 18.44 0.04
N GLU A 162 7.28 17.71 0.02
CA GLU A 162 7.93 17.26 -1.21
C GLU A 162 7.04 16.28 -1.99
N GLN A 163 6.34 15.37 -1.31
CA GLN A 163 5.39 14.44 -1.94
C GLN A 163 4.23 15.18 -2.59
N HIS A 164 3.68 16.20 -1.90
CA HIS A 164 2.63 17.06 -2.43
C HIS A 164 3.12 17.88 -3.64
N ALA A 165 4.30 18.48 -3.56
CA ALA A 165 4.90 19.22 -4.67
C ALA A 165 5.18 18.30 -5.87
N TRP A 166 5.69 17.09 -5.62
CA TRP A 166 5.95 16.11 -6.67
C TRP A 166 4.66 15.65 -7.37
N LEU A 167 3.55 15.46 -6.65
CA LEU A 167 2.27 15.13 -7.29
C LEU A 167 1.78 16.22 -8.27
N LEU A 168 2.11 17.49 -8.01
CA LEU A 168 1.74 18.61 -8.86
C LEU A 168 2.61 18.71 -10.12
N ASP A 169 3.90 18.39 -10.00
CA ASP A 169 4.84 18.37 -11.12
C ASP A 169 5.85 17.19 -11.03
N PRO A 170 5.41 15.96 -11.36
CA PRO A 170 6.28 14.79 -11.27
C PRO A 170 7.52 14.88 -12.17
N ILE A 171 7.37 15.49 -13.35
CA ILE A 171 8.40 15.56 -14.38
C ILE A 171 9.48 16.56 -13.96
N GLY A 172 9.09 17.78 -13.60
CA GLY A 172 10.04 18.82 -13.21
C GLY A 172 10.80 18.46 -11.95
N LEU A 173 10.11 17.95 -10.92
CA LEU A 173 10.77 17.59 -9.65
C LEU A 173 11.74 16.42 -9.83
N ASN A 174 11.39 15.40 -10.64
CA ASN A 174 12.31 14.30 -10.92
C ASN A 174 13.51 14.75 -11.77
N ALA A 175 13.33 15.66 -12.72
CA ALA A 175 14.43 16.19 -13.54
C ALA A 175 15.45 17.01 -12.72
N LEU A 176 14.98 17.67 -11.66
CA LEU A 176 15.81 18.44 -10.74
C LEU A 176 16.53 17.57 -9.69
N ASP A 177 16.10 16.32 -9.50
CA ASP A 177 16.71 15.41 -8.53
C ASP A 177 18.04 14.85 -9.05
N GLN A 178 19.14 15.36 -8.49
CA GLN A 178 20.51 14.93 -8.81
C GLN A 178 21.09 14.02 -7.72
N SER A 179 20.25 13.49 -6.82
CA SER A 179 20.70 12.62 -5.74
C SER A 179 21.48 11.41 -6.27
N PRO A 180 22.53 10.94 -5.58
CA PRO A 180 23.17 9.69 -5.94
C PRO A 180 22.15 8.54 -5.80
N LEU A 181 22.31 7.53 -6.64
CA LEU A 181 21.54 6.29 -6.50
C LEU A 181 22.03 5.52 -5.27
N ILE A 182 21.18 4.65 -4.73
CA ILE A 182 21.53 3.90 -3.53
C ILE A 182 22.69 2.94 -3.82
N GLU A 183 23.67 2.95 -2.92
CA GLU A 183 24.77 1.97 -2.94
C GLU A 183 24.25 0.60 -2.49
N LEU A 184 24.49 -0.41 -3.32
CA LEU A 184 24.13 -1.79 -3.02
C LEU A 184 25.37 -2.64 -2.81
N ASP A 185 25.21 -3.70 -2.03
CA ASP A 185 26.28 -4.66 -1.79
C ASP A 185 26.70 -5.35 -3.11
N PRO A 186 27.99 -5.67 -3.31
CA PRO A 186 28.47 -6.34 -4.53
C PRO A 186 27.71 -7.63 -4.87
N SER A 187 27.24 -8.39 -3.87
CA SER A 187 26.43 -9.59 -4.12
C SER A 187 25.07 -9.27 -4.73
N GLN A 188 24.46 -8.16 -4.34
CA GLN A 188 23.19 -7.70 -4.91
C GLN A 188 23.37 -7.23 -6.37
N LEU A 189 24.50 -6.59 -6.67
CA LEU A 189 24.86 -6.20 -8.05
C LEU A 189 25.10 -7.44 -8.92
N ALA A 190 25.85 -8.42 -8.42
CA ALA A 190 26.18 -9.63 -9.16
C ALA A 190 24.97 -10.51 -9.45
N ALA A 191 23.97 -10.54 -8.55
CA ALA A 191 22.81 -11.42 -8.64
C ALA A 191 22.01 -11.28 -9.94
N HIS A 192 21.95 -10.07 -10.51
CA HIS A 192 21.11 -9.75 -11.68
C HIS A 192 21.92 -9.38 -12.93
N ASP A 193 23.25 -9.55 -12.87
CA ASP A 193 24.16 -9.17 -13.96
C ASP A 193 23.94 -10.00 -15.23
N GLY A 194 23.66 -11.30 -15.07
CA GLY A 194 23.35 -12.19 -16.19
C GLY A 194 22.05 -11.81 -16.91
N ASP A 195 21.00 -11.51 -16.17
CA ASP A 195 19.72 -11.08 -16.74
C ASP A 195 19.83 -9.71 -17.41
N PHE A 196 20.63 -8.80 -16.85
CA PHE A 196 20.90 -7.52 -17.48
C PHE A 196 21.72 -7.67 -18.77
N ARG A 197 22.76 -8.52 -18.78
CA ARG A 197 23.52 -8.82 -20.01
C ARG A 197 22.63 -9.41 -21.11
N ARG A 198 21.74 -10.33 -20.76
CA ARG A 198 20.71 -10.85 -21.68
C ARG A 198 19.83 -9.72 -22.23
N LEU A 199 19.48 -8.73 -21.41
CA LEU A 199 18.69 -7.59 -21.84
C LEU A 199 19.49 -6.69 -22.81
N GLN A 200 20.78 -6.47 -22.58
CA GLN A 200 21.65 -5.70 -23.48
C GLN A 200 21.74 -6.31 -24.88
N GLU A 201 21.63 -7.64 -25.00
CA GLU A 201 21.60 -8.37 -26.26
C GLU A 201 20.22 -8.34 -26.95
N HIS A 202 19.19 -7.82 -26.28
CA HIS A 202 17.83 -7.80 -26.83
C HIS A 202 17.74 -6.83 -28.02
N PRO A 203 17.14 -7.21 -29.17
CA PRO A 203 17.07 -6.36 -30.37
C PRO A 203 16.42 -4.99 -30.13
N ARG A 204 15.50 -4.93 -29.18
CA ARG A 204 14.78 -3.70 -28.76
C ARG A 204 15.28 -3.11 -27.44
N TYR A 205 16.54 -3.36 -27.06
CA TYR A 205 17.15 -2.93 -25.78
C TYR A 205 16.89 -1.45 -25.47
N THR A 206 17.19 -0.55 -26.42
CA THR A 206 17.02 0.90 -26.23
C THR A 206 15.56 1.26 -25.93
N GLU A 207 14.60 0.71 -26.69
CA GLU A 207 13.17 0.99 -26.47
C GLU A 207 12.70 0.49 -25.10
N ILE A 208 13.22 -0.65 -24.64
CA ILE A 208 12.90 -1.23 -23.33
C ILE A 208 13.42 -0.34 -22.19
N VAL A 209 14.69 0.08 -22.26
CA VAL A 209 15.28 0.96 -21.25
C VAL A 209 14.60 2.33 -21.25
N GLU A 210 14.33 2.89 -22.42
CA GLU A 210 13.57 4.14 -22.55
C GLU A 210 12.17 4.04 -21.96
N ALA A 211 11.48 2.90 -22.14
CA ALA A 211 10.16 2.69 -21.58
C ALA A 211 10.18 2.76 -20.04
N LEU A 212 11.18 2.11 -19.42
CA LEU A 212 11.39 2.22 -17.97
C LEU A 212 11.75 3.65 -17.54
N GLY A 213 12.64 4.31 -18.27
CA GLY A 213 13.07 5.67 -17.96
C GLY A 213 11.91 6.66 -18.01
N VAL A 214 11.11 6.62 -19.07
CA VAL A 214 9.92 7.49 -19.22
C VAL A 214 8.92 7.24 -18.10
N TYR A 215 8.66 5.98 -17.73
CA TYR A 215 7.77 5.68 -16.62
C TYR A 215 8.34 6.17 -15.29
N ALA A 216 9.63 5.94 -15.02
CA ALA A 216 10.30 6.41 -13.82
C ALA A 216 10.24 7.93 -13.66
N ALA A 217 10.59 8.66 -14.73
CA ALA A 217 10.60 10.12 -14.74
C ALA A 217 9.20 10.73 -14.52
N GLN A 218 8.13 10.05 -14.94
CA GLN A 218 6.78 10.63 -14.94
C GLN A 218 5.85 10.09 -13.86
N CYS A 219 6.15 8.93 -13.29
CA CYS A 219 5.20 8.19 -12.46
C CYS A 219 5.81 7.68 -11.14
N ILE A 220 7.13 7.71 -10.95
CA ILE A 220 7.77 7.24 -9.71
C ILE A 220 8.21 8.46 -8.87
N PRO A 221 7.79 8.57 -7.60
CA PRO A 221 8.24 9.62 -6.68
C PRO A 221 9.76 9.62 -6.48
N LEU A 222 10.42 10.66 -6.96
CA LEU A 222 11.85 10.94 -6.76
C LEU A 222 12.71 9.68 -6.90
N PRO A 223 12.73 9.07 -8.12
CA PRO A 223 13.12 7.69 -8.30
C PRO A 223 14.56 7.41 -7.88
N ARG A 224 15.46 8.42 -7.92
CA ARG A 224 16.85 8.27 -7.49
C ARG A 224 16.97 8.08 -5.98
N ARG A 225 16.24 8.89 -5.20
CA ARG A 225 16.20 8.83 -3.73
C ARG A 225 15.49 7.58 -3.19
N THR A 226 14.54 7.03 -3.95
CA THR A 226 13.62 5.99 -3.48
C THR A 226 13.88 4.59 -4.04
N GLU A 227 14.87 4.47 -4.94
CA GLU A 227 15.32 3.22 -5.58
C GLU A 227 15.74 2.16 -4.56
N ALA A 228 15.56 0.88 -4.91
CA ALA A 228 15.87 -0.31 -4.12
C ALA A 228 15.18 -0.40 -2.73
N THR A 229 14.48 0.65 -2.30
CA THR A 229 13.83 0.76 -0.99
C THR A 229 12.32 0.80 -1.15
N PHE A 230 11.79 1.77 -1.90
CA PHE A 230 10.34 1.96 -2.05
C PHE A 230 9.83 1.54 -3.43
N TRP A 231 10.68 1.56 -4.44
CA TRP A 231 10.43 0.90 -5.71
C TRP A 231 11.61 0.01 -6.09
N THR A 232 11.31 -1.07 -6.82
CA THR A 232 12.30 -2.01 -7.33
C THR A 232 11.95 -2.36 -8.78
N VAL A 233 12.92 -2.83 -9.58
CA VAL A 233 12.68 -3.37 -10.91
C VAL A 233 13.36 -4.72 -11.02
N SER A 234 12.66 -5.75 -11.46
CA SER A 234 13.26 -7.03 -11.82
C SER A 234 13.51 -7.11 -13.32
N CYS A 235 14.59 -7.77 -13.72
CA CYS A 235 14.92 -8.08 -15.12
C CYS A 235 14.65 -9.57 -15.35
N PHE A 236 13.90 -9.92 -16.40
CA PHE A 236 13.46 -11.28 -16.74
C PHE A 236 13.01 -12.13 -15.53
N PRO A 237 12.00 -11.67 -14.76
CA PRO A 237 11.59 -12.36 -13.54
C PRO A 237 11.17 -13.82 -13.81
N SER A 238 11.72 -14.76 -13.03
CA SER A 238 11.46 -16.19 -13.19
C SER A 238 10.01 -16.59 -12.92
N SER A 239 9.27 -15.78 -12.15
CA SER A 239 7.84 -15.97 -11.84
C SER A 239 6.94 -15.83 -13.07
N ASN A 240 7.38 -15.10 -14.10
CA ASN A 240 6.66 -14.99 -15.37
C ASN A 240 7.65 -14.79 -16.53
N ARG A 241 7.89 -15.87 -17.28
CA ARG A 241 8.88 -15.92 -18.36
C ARG A 241 8.58 -15.01 -19.55
N ARG A 242 7.35 -14.49 -19.68
CA ARG A 242 7.00 -13.52 -20.74
C ARG A 242 7.47 -12.11 -20.41
N ARG A 243 7.68 -11.80 -19.12
CA ARG A 243 8.06 -10.45 -18.69
C ARG A 243 9.53 -10.19 -18.99
N ILE A 244 9.80 -9.02 -19.55
CA ILE A 244 11.15 -8.53 -19.77
C ILE A 244 11.62 -7.75 -18.55
N PHE A 245 10.79 -6.85 -18.01
CA PHE A 245 11.02 -6.28 -16.69
C PHE A 245 9.72 -6.09 -15.92
N CYS A 246 9.84 -5.91 -14.61
CA CYS A 246 8.70 -5.57 -13.75
C CYS A 246 9.11 -4.59 -12.63
N VAL A 247 8.51 -3.40 -12.63
CA VAL A 247 8.58 -2.42 -11.54
C VAL A 247 7.60 -2.81 -10.45
N SER A 248 8.06 -2.77 -9.20
CA SER A 248 7.26 -3.13 -8.03
C SER A 248 7.37 -2.08 -6.93
N MET A 249 6.26 -1.83 -6.23
CA MET A 249 6.15 -0.94 -5.07
C MET A 249 5.28 -1.59 -4.01
N ALA A 250 5.61 -1.40 -2.74
CA ALA A 250 5.03 -2.18 -1.65
C ALA A 250 5.07 -3.69 -1.96
N ALA A 251 3.93 -4.37 -2.12
CA ALA A 251 3.92 -5.77 -2.59
C ALA A 251 3.12 -5.94 -3.89
N LEU A 252 3.16 -4.93 -4.75
CA LEU A 252 2.49 -4.94 -6.05
C LEU A 252 3.46 -4.66 -7.18
N GLU A 253 3.20 -5.29 -8.30
CA GLU A 253 3.86 -5.03 -9.59
C GLU A 253 3.12 -3.89 -10.28
N THR A 254 3.67 -2.69 -10.28
CA THR A 254 2.92 -1.49 -10.71
C THR A 254 3.08 -1.19 -12.19
N PHE A 255 4.16 -1.66 -12.82
CA PHE A 255 4.40 -1.52 -14.25
C PHE A 255 5.27 -2.67 -14.73
N TYR A 256 4.88 -3.33 -15.81
CA TYR A 256 5.71 -4.34 -16.45
C TYR A 256 5.58 -4.27 -17.96
N ILE A 257 6.60 -4.79 -18.63
CA ILE A 257 6.54 -5.06 -20.06
C ILE A 257 6.71 -6.55 -20.31
N ALA A 258 6.06 -7.05 -21.34
CA ALA A 258 6.11 -8.46 -21.69
C ALA A 258 6.19 -8.62 -23.21
N ALA A 259 6.98 -9.59 -23.65
CA ALA A 259 6.98 -10.01 -25.04
C ALA A 259 5.69 -10.77 -25.35
N SER A 260 5.14 -10.53 -26.54
CA SER A 260 4.12 -11.39 -27.11
C SER A 260 4.77 -12.66 -27.67
N ASP A 261 4.10 -13.81 -27.51
CA ASP A 261 4.57 -15.07 -28.10
C ASP A 261 4.24 -15.16 -29.61
N GLU A 262 3.32 -14.32 -30.10
CA GLU A 262 2.75 -14.40 -31.45
C GLU A 262 3.23 -13.27 -32.38
N THR A 263 3.76 -12.19 -31.81
CA THR A 263 4.10 -10.94 -32.52
C THR A 263 5.42 -10.38 -32.01
N ASP A 264 6.12 -9.58 -32.82
CA ASP A 264 7.33 -8.82 -32.41
C ASP A 264 6.98 -7.59 -31.52
N THR A 265 5.78 -7.58 -30.94
CA THR A 265 5.31 -6.50 -30.08
C THR A 265 5.70 -6.78 -28.64
N ILE A 266 6.05 -5.72 -27.95
CA ILE A 266 6.32 -5.74 -26.51
C ILE A 266 5.22 -4.91 -25.86
N GLY A 267 4.29 -5.58 -25.20
CA GLY A 267 3.20 -4.93 -24.50
C GLY A 267 3.67 -4.30 -23.19
N ALA A 268 3.01 -3.22 -22.78
CA ALA A 268 3.21 -2.54 -21.50
C ALA A 268 1.91 -2.53 -20.71
N ALA A 269 1.97 -2.95 -19.44
CA ALA A 269 0.84 -2.87 -18.52
C ALA A 269 1.25 -2.09 -17.27
N PHE A 270 0.41 -1.16 -16.83
CA PHE A 270 0.63 -0.42 -15.60
C PHE A 270 -0.68 -0.15 -14.86
N PHE A 271 -0.57 -0.09 -13.54
CA PHE A 271 -1.70 0.04 -12.64
C PHE A 271 -1.79 1.46 -12.13
N VAL A 272 -3.01 1.97 -12.08
CA VAL A 272 -3.27 3.37 -11.80
C VAL A 272 -4.49 3.56 -10.90
N ASP A 273 -4.62 4.74 -10.32
CA ASP A 273 -5.81 5.15 -9.58
C ASP A 273 -6.88 5.69 -10.53
N LYS A 274 -7.94 4.91 -10.72
CA LYS A 274 -9.04 5.21 -11.67
C LYS A 274 -9.79 6.50 -11.36
N ARG A 275 -9.66 7.07 -10.16
CA ARG A 275 -10.27 8.37 -9.79
C ARG A 275 -9.68 9.53 -10.57
N HIS A 276 -8.46 9.39 -11.08
CA HIS A 276 -7.79 10.41 -11.90
C HIS A 276 -8.03 10.23 -13.40
N LEU A 277 -8.63 9.10 -13.80
CA LEU A 277 -8.94 8.80 -15.19
C LEU A 277 -10.27 9.43 -15.62
N PRO A 278 -10.43 9.77 -16.92
CA PRO A 278 -11.71 10.25 -17.41
C PRO A 278 -12.76 9.14 -17.39
N THR A 279 -13.96 9.45 -16.88
CA THR A 279 -15.08 8.51 -16.77
C THR A 279 -15.97 8.49 -18.03
N GLY A 280 -15.91 9.53 -18.87
CA GLY A 280 -16.72 9.64 -20.08
C GLY A 280 -16.16 8.89 -21.29
N ARG A 281 -17.06 8.44 -22.19
CA ARG A 281 -16.72 7.73 -23.44
C ARG A 281 -15.71 8.50 -24.30
N TRP A 282 -15.85 9.81 -24.41
CA TRP A 282 -14.93 10.68 -25.15
C TRP A 282 -13.51 10.67 -24.55
N GLY A 283 -13.40 10.69 -23.23
CA GLY A 283 -12.11 10.60 -22.56
C GLY A 283 -11.43 9.25 -22.80
N ARG A 284 -12.19 8.14 -22.71
CA ARG A 284 -11.68 6.81 -23.06
C ARG A 284 -11.25 6.73 -24.53
N ALA A 285 -12.01 7.30 -25.47
CA ALA A 285 -11.64 7.35 -26.89
C ALA A 285 -10.36 8.16 -27.14
N LEU A 286 -10.16 9.28 -26.44
CA LEU A 286 -8.93 10.09 -26.53
C LEU A 286 -7.70 9.37 -25.96
N LEU A 287 -7.89 8.48 -25.00
CA LEU A 287 -6.84 7.61 -24.47
C LEU A 287 -6.53 6.46 -25.43
N ALA A 288 -7.57 5.83 -26.00
CA ALA A 288 -7.41 4.80 -27.03
C ALA A 288 -6.67 5.33 -28.27
N ALA A 289 -6.94 6.57 -28.70
CA ALA A 289 -6.21 7.23 -29.77
C ALA A 289 -4.71 7.46 -29.46
N ARG A 290 -4.30 7.32 -28.20
CA ARG A 290 -2.89 7.36 -27.74
C ARG A 290 -2.31 5.95 -27.50
N GLY A 291 -3.05 4.91 -27.86
CA GLY A 291 -2.67 3.51 -27.64
C GLY A 291 -2.91 3.01 -26.21
N VAL A 292 -3.67 3.74 -25.39
CA VAL A 292 -3.97 3.33 -24.01
C VAL A 292 -5.33 2.65 -23.96
N MET A 293 -5.32 1.39 -23.54
CA MET A 293 -6.49 0.56 -23.38
C MET A 293 -6.75 0.26 -21.90
N PHE A 294 -8.02 0.00 -21.57
CA PHE A 294 -8.45 -0.36 -20.23
C PHE A 294 -8.58 -1.87 -20.18
N ASP A 295 -7.90 -2.50 -19.24
CA ASP A 295 -8.13 -3.89 -18.89
C ASP A 295 -8.99 -3.91 -17.61
N ASP A 296 -10.30 -4.03 -17.82
CA ASP A 296 -11.30 -3.98 -16.75
C ASP A 296 -11.37 -5.32 -15.96
N ASP A 297 -10.71 -6.39 -16.45
CA ASP A 297 -10.69 -7.72 -15.82
C ASP A 297 -9.45 -7.94 -14.94
N TYR A 298 -8.39 -7.15 -15.11
CA TYR A 298 -7.14 -7.31 -14.40
C TYR A 298 -6.98 -6.33 -13.22
N THR A 299 -7.20 -6.83 -11.99
CA THR A 299 -6.89 -6.10 -10.75
C THR A 299 -6.15 -6.99 -9.76
N HIS A 300 -5.16 -6.43 -9.07
CA HIS A 300 -4.49 -7.06 -7.95
C HIS A 300 -5.42 -7.17 -6.75
N LYS A 301 -5.18 -8.22 -5.96
CA LYS A 301 -5.85 -8.42 -4.66
C LYS A 301 -5.55 -7.29 -3.66
N SER A 302 -4.39 -6.62 -3.77
CA SER A 302 -3.94 -5.58 -2.82
C SER A 302 -3.91 -4.16 -3.40
N GLY A 303 -4.38 -3.94 -4.64
CA GLY A 303 -4.42 -2.64 -5.31
C GLY A 303 -5.37 -1.60 -4.71
N GLY A 304 -6.29 -2.05 -3.85
CA GLY A 304 -7.37 -1.23 -3.32
C GLY A 304 -8.54 -1.09 -4.29
N ALA A 305 -9.57 -0.32 -3.89
CA ALA A 305 -10.85 -0.22 -4.59
C ALA A 305 -10.77 0.52 -5.94
N PHE A 306 -9.78 1.40 -6.07
CA PHE A 306 -9.65 2.32 -7.20
C PHE A 306 -8.57 1.90 -8.20
N GLU A 307 -7.98 0.72 -8.05
CA GLU A 307 -7.02 0.22 -9.02
C GLU A 307 -7.70 -0.02 -10.38
N GLN A 308 -7.00 0.37 -11.45
CA GLN A 308 -7.32 0.06 -12.83
C GLN A 308 -6.03 -0.38 -13.54
N CYS A 309 -6.07 -1.48 -14.27
CA CYS A 309 -5.01 -1.82 -15.21
C CYS A 309 -5.21 -1.06 -16.53
N LEU A 310 -4.14 -0.41 -16.97
CA LEU A 310 -4.02 0.16 -18.30
C LEU A 310 -2.99 -0.64 -19.10
N TYR A 311 -3.28 -0.84 -20.38
CA TYR A 311 -2.44 -1.61 -21.28
C TYR A 311 -2.13 -0.83 -22.56
N ILE A 312 -0.94 -1.08 -23.10
CA ILE A 312 -0.46 -0.55 -24.37
C ILE A 312 0.14 -1.73 -25.15
N ASP A 313 -0.35 -1.99 -26.37
CA ASP A 313 0.04 -3.16 -27.16
C ASP A 313 1.52 -3.19 -27.55
N ASP A 314 2.15 -2.01 -27.68
CA ASP A 314 3.56 -1.88 -28.00
C ASP A 314 4.21 -0.71 -27.25
N ILE A 315 5.37 -0.96 -26.63
CA ILE A 315 6.15 0.04 -25.88
C ILE A 315 6.44 1.33 -26.66
N ARG A 316 6.45 1.31 -28.01
CA ARG A 316 6.58 2.53 -28.85
C ARG A 316 5.49 3.57 -28.57
N HIS A 317 4.30 3.13 -28.14
CA HIS A 317 3.19 4.02 -27.82
C HIS A 317 3.20 4.50 -26.36
N LEU A 318 4.07 3.97 -25.50
CA LEU A 318 4.10 4.32 -24.07
C LEU A 318 4.27 5.82 -23.84
N ARG A 319 5.22 6.44 -24.55
CA ARG A 319 5.45 7.89 -24.46
C ARG A 319 4.22 8.69 -24.89
N SER A 320 3.45 8.21 -25.87
CA SER A 320 2.21 8.86 -26.31
C SER A 320 1.11 8.73 -25.25
N GLY A 321 0.96 7.54 -24.66
CA GLY A 321 0.02 7.29 -23.57
C GLY A 321 0.29 8.19 -22.35
N LEU A 322 1.56 8.26 -21.93
CA LEU A 322 2.00 9.08 -20.80
C LEU A 322 2.02 10.59 -21.11
N LYS A 323 1.80 11.06 -22.34
CA LYS A 323 1.50 12.49 -22.59
C LYS A 323 0.18 12.92 -21.97
N SER A 324 -0.74 12.00 -21.70
CA SER A 324 -2.00 12.31 -21.01
C SER A 324 -1.78 12.67 -19.54
N LYS A 325 -2.18 13.89 -19.16
CA LYS A 325 -2.13 14.34 -17.75
C LYS A 325 -2.93 13.42 -16.82
N HIS A 326 -4.03 12.83 -17.31
CA HIS A 326 -4.88 11.93 -16.53
C HIS A 326 -4.16 10.61 -16.24
N VAL A 327 -3.50 10.03 -17.26
CA VAL A 327 -2.76 8.77 -17.10
C VAL A 327 -1.58 8.98 -16.15
N ARG A 328 -0.82 10.07 -16.32
CA ARG A 328 0.30 10.38 -15.41
C ARG A 328 -0.19 10.61 -13.98
N ALA A 329 -1.21 11.45 -13.78
CA ALA A 329 -1.73 11.71 -12.44
C ALA A 329 -2.25 10.43 -11.78
N ALA A 330 -2.93 9.57 -12.53
CA ALA A 330 -3.44 8.29 -12.04
C ALA A 330 -2.30 7.34 -11.62
N ALA A 331 -1.25 7.22 -12.43
CA ALA A 331 -0.08 6.38 -12.12
C ALA A 331 0.74 6.97 -10.95
N ALA A 332 0.97 8.28 -10.96
CA ALA A 332 1.73 8.98 -9.92
C ALA A 332 1.06 8.88 -8.55
N ALA A 333 -0.25 9.14 -8.48
CA ALA A 333 -1.03 9.01 -7.24
C ALA A 333 -1.03 7.57 -6.71
N PHE A 334 -1.21 6.59 -7.61
CA PHE A 334 -1.20 5.18 -7.25
C PHE A 334 0.16 4.73 -6.70
N ASN A 335 1.25 5.06 -7.41
CA ASN A 335 2.60 4.71 -7.00
C ASN A 335 2.98 5.36 -5.66
N LEU A 336 2.67 6.65 -5.47
CA LEU A 336 2.90 7.32 -4.20
C LEU A 336 2.12 6.68 -3.05
N ASP A 337 0.85 6.33 -3.28
CA ASP A 337 0.03 5.63 -2.28
C ASP A 337 0.68 4.32 -1.83
N LEU A 338 1.16 3.52 -2.79
CA LEU A 338 1.86 2.27 -2.49
C LEU A 338 3.16 2.51 -1.71
N MET A 339 3.96 3.48 -2.11
CA MET A 339 5.21 3.80 -1.41
C MET A 339 4.95 4.33 0.01
N ARG A 340 3.86 5.06 0.23
CA ARG A 340 3.44 5.49 1.58
C ARG A 340 3.00 4.32 2.47
N LYS A 341 2.43 3.26 1.90
CA LYS A 341 2.01 2.08 2.67
C LYS A 341 3.20 1.34 3.30
N ARG A 342 4.23 1.07 2.51
CA ARG A 342 5.45 0.37 2.92
C ARG A 342 6.53 0.37 1.83
N GLN A 343 7.75 0.04 2.24
CA GLN A 343 8.86 -0.31 1.35
C GLN A 343 8.52 -1.50 0.43
N SER A 344 9.22 -1.59 -0.70
CA SER A 344 9.06 -2.71 -1.64
C SER A 344 9.42 -4.04 -0.96
N ALA A 345 8.58 -5.05 -1.16
CA ALA A 345 8.80 -6.43 -0.74
C ALA A 345 9.71 -7.19 -1.70
N TYR A 346 10.04 -6.60 -2.86
CA TYR A 346 10.80 -7.24 -3.94
C TYR A 346 12.25 -6.75 -4.02
N LYS A 347 12.83 -6.28 -2.89
CA LYS A 347 14.24 -5.85 -2.83
C LYS A 347 15.24 -6.89 -3.33
N PRO A 348 15.10 -8.19 -3.01
CA PRO A 348 16.04 -9.20 -3.50
C PRO A 348 16.04 -9.35 -5.02
N SER A 349 14.95 -8.98 -5.70
CA SER A 349 14.81 -9.07 -7.15
C SER A 349 15.20 -7.79 -7.89
N HIS A 350 15.75 -6.79 -7.20
CA HIS A 350 16.08 -5.51 -7.79
C HIS A 350 17.33 -5.59 -8.69
N CYS A 351 17.15 -5.38 -9.99
CA CYS A 351 18.21 -5.25 -10.97
C CYS A 351 18.69 -3.78 -11.02
N ARG A 352 19.79 -3.52 -10.31
CA ARG A 352 20.40 -2.19 -10.17
C ARG A 352 20.86 -1.61 -11.51
N GLN A 353 21.45 -2.45 -12.36
CA GLN A 353 21.99 -2.06 -13.65
C GLN A 353 20.88 -1.52 -14.58
N LEU A 354 19.73 -2.20 -14.61
CA LEU A 354 18.57 -1.76 -15.39
C LEU A 354 18.01 -0.44 -14.84
N ALA A 355 17.86 -0.32 -13.51
CA ALA A 355 17.40 0.92 -12.89
C ALA A 355 18.34 2.10 -13.22
N ALA A 356 19.65 1.93 -13.04
CA ALA A 356 20.65 2.95 -13.33
C ALA A 356 20.57 3.42 -14.79
N THR A 357 20.61 2.48 -15.74
CA THR A 357 20.59 2.77 -17.17
C THR A 357 19.33 3.55 -17.56
N ALA A 358 18.16 3.16 -17.04
CA ALA A 358 16.90 3.84 -17.33
C ALA A 358 16.83 5.27 -16.77
N LEU A 359 17.36 5.48 -15.56
CA LEU A 359 17.40 6.80 -14.93
C LEU A 359 18.43 7.74 -15.57
N GLU A 360 19.48 7.20 -16.17
CA GLU A 360 20.46 7.97 -16.95
C GLU A 360 19.90 8.38 -18.32
N THR A 361 19.06 7.55 -18.93
CA THR A 361 18.42 7.83 -20.23
C THR A 361 17.42 8.99 -20.17
N THR A 362 16.99 9.37 -18.96
CA THR A 362 15.99 10.43 -18.73
C THR A 362 16.49 11.60 -17.89
N GLY A 363 17.80 11.63 -17.61
CA GLY A 363 18.47 12.81 -17.07
C GLY A 363 18.43 13.99 -18.07
N PRO A 364 18.71 15.22 -17.59
CA PRO A 364 18.72 16.42 -18.43
C PRO A 364 19.64 16.31 -19.66
#